data_AF-A0A352RUH8-F1
#
_entry.id   AF-A0A352RUH8-F1
#
_cell.length_a   1.000
_cell.length_b   1.000
_cell.length_c   1.000
_cell.angle_alpha   90.00
_cell.angle_beta   90.00
_cell.angle_gamma   90.00
#
_symmetry.space_group_name_H-M   'P 1'
#
loop_
_entity.id
_entity.type
_entity.pdbx_description
1 polymer ?
#
loop_
_entity_poly.entity_id
_entity_poly.type
_entity_poly.pdbx_seq_one_letter_code
_entity_poly.pdbx_strand_id
1 'polypeptide(L)'
;RDGFIEIGAAVTLEKAYAALNTAHPELEELWKRFASLPIRNAGTLGGNIANGSPIGDSMPALIALGTEVVLQRGDVRRVMPLEDLYLAYQKTAMVEGEFVAGLRVPVQGPQHFRTYKLSKRFDEDISAVCAAFGITVENGIVTAACIAFGGMAATPKRAVLAEDALTGKPWNEATARAGMAALGQDYTPLTDMRATADYRSRGAANLLYRFWLETRDGALPAAMVNVRAIGAGETVSA
;
A
#
# COMPACT_ATOMS: atom_id res chain seq x y z
N ARG A 1 21.09 2.56 -1.49
CA ARG A 1 22.08 2.62 -2.59
C ARG A 1 21.35 3.03 -3.86
N ASP A 2 21.94 3.90 -4.67
CA ASP A 2 21.39 4.29 -5.99
C ASP A 2 19.93 4.77 -5.96
N GLY A 3 19.54 5.52 -4.92
CA GLY A 3 18.17 6.00 -4.75
C GLY A 3 17.18 4.98 -4.17
N PHE A 4 17.64 3.80 -3.74
CA PHE A 4 16.81 2.75 -3.13
C PHE A 4 17.25 2.40 -1.70
N ILE A 5 16.28 1.99 -0.88
CA ILE A 5 16.45 1.21 0.34
C ILE A 5 16.43 -0.27 -0.08
N GLU A 6 17.54 -0.96 0.15
CA GLU A 6 17.66 -2.39 -0.13
C GLU A 6 17.28 -3.19 1.12
N ILE A 7 16.27 -4.04 1.00
CA ILE A 7 15.82 -4.92 2.08
C ILE A 7 16.06 -6.37 1.67
N GLY A 8 16.97 -7.06 2.35
CA GLY A 8 17.20 -8.49 2.13
C GLY A 8 15.95 -9.32 2.50
N ALA A 9 15.71 -10.42 1.79
CA ALA A 9 14.47 -11.20 1.97
C ALA A 9 14.28 -11.78 3.38
N ALA A 10 15.37 -12.05 4.09
CA ALA A 10 15.34 -12.57 5.46
C ALA A 10 15.22 -11.48 6.54
N VAL A 11 15.17 -10.19 6.17
CA VAL A 11 14.96 -9.10 7.13
C VAL A 11 13.54 -9.22 7.70
N THR A 12 13.45 -9.19 9.02
CA THR A 12 12.18 -9.28 9.74
C THR A 12 11.29 -8.10 9.38
N LEU A 13 9.97 -8.28 9.43
CA LEU A 13 9.01 -7.23 9.14
C LEU A 13 9.25 -6.00 10.01
N GLU A 14 9.54 -6.18 11.31
CA GLU A 14 9.80 -5.07 12.23
C GLU A 14 11.00 -4.23 11.79
N LYS A 15 12.13 -4.88 11.44
CA LYS A 15 13.34 -4.17 10.99
C LYS A 15 13.16 -3.56 9.60
N ALA A 16 12.47 -4.25 8.71
CA ALA A 16 12.19 -3.76 7.37
C ALA A 16 11.31 -2.50 7.42
N TYR A 17 10.18 -2.55 8.12
CA TYR A 17 9.32 -1.38 8.27
C TYR A 17 10.01 -0.25 9.02
N ALA A 18 10.81 -0.53 10.07
CA ALA A 18 11.59 0.51 10.73
C ALA A 18 12.52 1.26 9.76
N ALA A 19 13.20 0.54 8.87
CA ALA A 19 14.05 1.14 7.84
C ALA A 19 13.21 1.94 6.81
N LEU A 20 12.13 1.35 6.31
CA LEU A 20 11.26 2.00 5.32
C LEU A 20 10.60 3.27 5.87
N ASN A 21 10.19 3.27 7.13
CA ASN A 21 9.55 4.40 7.79
C ASN A 21 10.47 5.61 7.96
N THR A 22 11.79 5.43 7.87
CA THR A 22 12.74 6.57 7.88
C THR A 22 12.62 7.44 6.62
N ALA A 23 12.24 6.86 5.49
CA ALA A 23 12.02 7.57 4.23
C ALA A 23 10.53 7.80 3.94
N HIS A 24 9.66 6.90 4.41
CA HIS A 24 8.21 6.91 4.16
C HIS A 24 7.44 6.82 5.48
N PRO A 25 7.40 7.89 6.29
CA PRO A 25 6.75 7.89 7.61
C PRO A 25 5.25 7.55 7.55
N GLU A 26 4.61 7.67 6.38
CA GLU A 26 3.22 7.29 6.15
C GLU A 26 2.96 5.78 6.19
N LEU A 27 4.02 4.98 6.28
CA LEU A 27 3.92 3.55 6.55
C LEU A 27 3.68 3.25 8.04
N GLU A 28 3.80 4.21 8.95
CA GLU A 28 3.83 3.96 10.39
C GLU A 28 2.56 3.26 10.89
N GLU A 29 1.37 3.72 10.46
CA GLU A 29 0.12 3.10 10.86
C GLU A 29 0.03 1.65 10.33
N LEU A 30 0.36 1.43 9.06
CA LEU A 30 0.36 0.10 8.45
C LEU A 30 1.33 -0.84 9.17
N TRP A 31 2.54 -0.37 9.45
CA TRP A 31 3.57 -1.10 10.20
C TRP A 31 3.05 -1.52 11.57
N LYS A 32 2.58 -0.56 12.38
CA LYS A 32 2.11 -0.85 13.74
C LYS A 32 0.94 -1.84 13.76
N ARG A 33 0.10 -1.81 12.72
CA ARG A 33 -1.08 -2.68 12.55
C ARG A 33 -0.80 -3.97 11.76
N PHE A 34 0.42 -4.20 11.29
CA PHE A 34 0.80 -5.43 10.61
C PHE A 34 1.01 -6.53 11.65
N ALA A 35 0.08 -7.49 11.74
CA ALA A 35 0.10 -8.56 12.74
C ALA A 35 0.34 -8.04 14.19
N SER A 36 0.96 -8.85 15.04
CA SER A 36 1.45 -8.47 16.36
C SER A 36 2.98 -8.34 16.36
N LEU A 37 3.54 -7.66 17.37
CA LEU A 37 4.99 -7.44 17.48
C LEU A 37 5.81 -8.77 17.48
N PRO A 38 5.41 -9.85 18.17
CA PRO A 38 6.14 -11.13 18.08
C PRO A 38 6.18 -11.68 16.65
N ILE A 39 5.07 -11.58 15.91
CA ILE A 39 5.02 -12.01 14.51
C ILE A 39 5.89 -11.11 13.64
N ARG A 40 5.91 -9.78 13.85
CA ARG A 40 6.79 -8.89 13.09
C ARG A 40 8.27 -9.10 13.35
N ASN A 41 8.62 -9.57 14.56
CA ASN A 41 10.00 -9.91 14.92
C ASN A 41 10.47 -11.25 14.36
N ALA A 42 9.56 -12.14 13.95
CA ALA A 42 9.90 -13.46 13.42
C ALA A 42 9.67 -13.56 11.89
N GLY A 43 8.53 -13.06 11.41
CA GLY A 43 8.18 -13.05 10.00
C GLY A 43 9.04 -12.07 9.21
N THR A 44 9.35 -12.41 7.96
CA THR A 44 10.24 -11.61 7.09
C THR A 44 9.46 -10.91 6.00
N LEU A 45 9.96 -9.74 5.56
CA LEU A 45 9.32 -9.02 4.47
C LEU A 45 9.41 -9.80 3.15
N GLY A 46 10.57 -10.40 2.85
CA GLY A 46 10.72 -11.26 1.67
C GLY A 46 9.82 -12.49 1.70
N GLY A 47 9.61 -13.10 2.88
CA GLY A 47 8.67 -14.19 3.05
C GLY A 47 7.22 -13.76 2.82
N ASN A 48 6.84 -12.55 3.28
CA ASN A 48 5.52 -11.99 3.00
C ASN A 48 5.28 -11.76 1.50
N ILE A 49 6.28 -11.24 0.79
CA ILE A 49 6.26 -11.06 -0.67
C ILE A 49 6.18 -12.40 -1.40
N ALA A 50 7.02 -13.37 -1.03
CA ALA A 50 7.06 -14.69 -1.65
C ALA A 50 5.75 -15.48 -1.44
N ASN A 51 5.09 -15.30 -0.29
CA ASN A 51 3.80 -15.92 -0.01
C ASN A 51 2.67 -15.41 -0.92
N GLY A 52 2.75 -14.15 -1.39
CA GLY A 52 1.84 -13.62 -2.41
C GLY A 52 0.35 -13.66 -2.06
N SER A 53 0.02 -13.58 -0.78
CA SER A 53 -1.37 -13.64 -0.33
C SER A 53 -2.14 -12.40 -0.81
N PRO A 54 -3.34 -12.55 -1.38
CA PRO A 54 -4.10 -11.41 -1.91
C PRO A 54 -4.51 -10.39 -0.84
N ILE A 55 -4.55 -10.83 0.43
CA ILE A 55 -4.88 -10.03 1.61
C ILE A 55 -3.65 -9.57 2.39
N GLY A 56 -2.44 -9.73 1.85
CA GLY A 56 -1.23 -9.29 2.52
C GLY A 56 -1.09 -7.77 2.48
N ASP A 57 -0.64 -7.20 3.60
CA ASP A 57 -0.67 -5.76 3.84
C ASP A 57 0.52 -4.99 3.23
N SER A 58 1.66 -5.66 2.99
CA SER A 58 2.87 -4.96 2.53
C SER A 58 2.83 -4.61 1.05
N MET A 59 2.28 -5.50 0.22
CA MET A 59 2.35 -5.41 -1.23
C MET A 59 1.67 -4.15 -1.78
N PRO A 60 0.47 -3.73 -1.34
CA PRO A 60 -0.14 -2.50 -1.82
C PRO A 60 0.75 -1.27 -1.61
N ALA A 61 1.31 -1.11 -0.40
CA ALA A 61 2.18 0.00 -0.07
C ALA A 61 3.46 0.00 -0.92
N LEU A 62 4.09 -1.17 -1.06
CA LEU A 62 5.33 -1.31 -1.82
C LEU A 62 5.11 -1.10 -3.34
N ILE A 63 3.98 -1.56 -3.90
CA ILE A 63 3.59 -1.30 -5.29
C ILE A 63 3.37 0.20 -5.51
N ALA A 64 2.62 0.86 -4.61
CA ALA A 64 2.36 2.30 -4.70
C ALA A 64 3.63 3.16 -4.59
N LEU A 65 4.67 2.66 -3.91
CA LEU A 65 6.00 3.27 -3.86
C LEU A 65 6.88 2.96 -5.09
N GLY A 66 6.46 2.09 -6.01
CA GLY A 66 7.28 1.67 -7.15
C GLY A 66 8.43 0.73 -6.76
N THR A 67 8.19 -0.15 -5.77
CA THR A 67 9.18 -1.13 -5.31
C THR A 67 9.48 -2.17 -6.38
N GLU A 68 10.76 -2.52 -6.51
CA GLU A 68 11.19 -3.65 -7.31
C GLU A 68 11.47 -4.87 -6.42
N VAL A 69 11.14 -6.06 -6.93
CA VAL A 69 11.54 -7.34 -6.32
C VAL A 69 12.79 -7.87 -7.00
N VAL A 70 13.75 -8.33 -6.19
CA VAL A 70 14.96 -9.00 -6.64
C VAL A 70 14.77 -10.50 -6.45
N LEU A 71 14.78 -11.24 -7.56
CA LEU A 71 14.71 -12.70 -7.58
C LEU A 71 16.08 -13.28 -7.91
N GLN A 72 16.40 -14.44 -7.34
CA GLN A 72 17.68 -15.10 -7.54
C GLN A 72 17.51 -16.61 -7.79
N ARG A 73 18.24 -17.13 -8.77
CA ARG A 73 18.37 -18.55 -9.07
C ARG A 73 19.84 -18.89 -9.32
N GLY A 74 20.46 -19.60 -8.38
CA GLY A 74 21.92 -19.78 -8.39
C GLY A 74 22.62 -18.42 -8.34
N ASP A 75 23.54 -18.18 -9.27
CA ASP A 75 24.30 -16.92 -9.40
C ASP A 75 23.57 -15.86 -10.25
N VAL A 76 22.42 -16.19 -10.85
CA VAL A 76 21.66 -15.29 -11.71
C VAL A 76 20.64 -14.52 -10.88
N ARG A 77 20.63 -13.18 -11.04
CA ARG A 77 19.62 -12.29 -10.48
C ARG A 77 18.78 -11.65 -11.56
N ARG A 78 17.48 -11.52 -11.31
CA ARG A 78 16.58 -10.69 -12.09
C ARG A 78 15.82 -9.73 -11.19
N VAL A 79 15.47 -8.58 -11.74
CA VAL A 79 14.73 -7.53 -11.06
C VAL A 79 13.49 -7.21 -11.87
N MET A 80 12.36 -6.99 -11.21
CA MET A 80 11.11 -6.59 -11.84
C MET A 80 10.25 -5.74 -10.90
N PRO A 81 9.30 -4.94 -11.41
CA PRO A 81 8.29 -4.30 -10.59
C PRO A 81 7.58 -5.33 -9.69
N LEU A 82 7.29 -4.96 -8.44
CA LEU A 82 6.71 -5.89 -7.49
C LEU A 82 5.33 -6.40 -7.94
N GLU A 83 4.52 -5.56 -8.57
CA GLU A 83 3.20 -5.95 -9.09
C GLU A 83 3.27 -7.06 -10.15
N ASP A 84 4.35 -7.12 -10.92
CA ASP A 84 4.54 -8.11 -11.98
C ASP A 84 4.90 -9.50 -11.43
N LEU A 85 5.19 -9.61 -10.13
CA LEU A 85 5.43 -10.88 -9.47
C LEU A 85 4.16 -11.74 -9.39
N TYR A 86 2.96 -11.13 -9.31
CA TYR A 86 1.71 -11.83 -8.99
C TYR A 86 0.84 -12.02 -10.23
N LEU A 87 0.93 -13.21 -10.84
CA LEU A 87 0.24 -13.52 -12.10
C LEU A 87 -1.23 -13.93 -11.89
N ALA A 88 -1.51 -14.67 -10.82
CA ALA A 88 -2.85 -15.11 -10.44
C ALA A 88 -2.86 -15.56 -8.97
N TYR A 89 -4.04 -15.93 -8.45
CA TYR A 89 -4.15 -16.48 -7.10
C TYR A 89 -3.22 -17.69 -6.93
N GLN A 90 -2.34 -17.63 -5.93
CA GLN A 90 -1.31 -18.64 -5.64
C GLN A 90 -0.35 -18.93 -6.81
N LYS A 91 -0.22 -18.01 -7.77
CA LYS A 91 0.70 -18.13 -8.91
C LYS A 91 1.58 -16.89 -9.03
N THR A 92 2.88 -17.10 -8.94
CA THR A 92 3.87 -16.03 -9.10
C THR A 92 4.61 -16.18 -10.43
N ALA A 93 5.35 -15.14 -10.82
CA ALA A 93 6.25 -15.16 -11.96
C ALA A 93 7.55 -15.94 -11.70
N MET A 94 7.79 -16.41 -10.46
CA MET A 94 9.01 -17.14 -10.10
C MET A 94 9.12 -18.45 -10.89
N VAL A 95 10.32 -18.74 -11.40
CA VAL A 95 10.62 -20.02 -12.06
C VAL A 95 11.15 -21.04 -11.06
N GLU A 96 11.19 -22.32 -11.44
CA GLU A 96 11.74 -23.36 -10.58
C GLU A 96 13.19 -23.06 -10.15
N GLY A 97 13.47 -23.26 -8.86
CA GLY A 97 14.76 -22.97 -8.23
C GLY A 97 15.01 -21.48 -7.92
N GLU A 98 14.06 -20.60 -8.24
CA GLU A 98 14.17 -19.18 -7.94
C GLU A 98 13.52 -18.81 -6.61
N PHE A 99 14.10 -17.83 -5.91
CA PHE A 99 13.58 -17.29 -4.67
C PHE A 99 13.67 -15.76 -4.61
N VAL A 100 12.84 -15.14 -3.75
CA VAL A 100 12.96 -13.72 -3.44
C VAL A 100 14.26 -13.48 -2.65
N ALA A 101 15.20 -12.76 -3.23
CA ALA A 101 16.47 -12.38 -2.60
C ALA A 101 16.36 -11.08 -1.80
N GLY A 102 15.49 -10.17 -2.22
CA GLY A 102 15.24 -8.92 -1.53
C GLY A 102 14.34 -7.98 -2.31
N LEU A 103 14.24 -6.74 -1.81
CA LEU A 103 13.47 -5.66 -2.39
C LEU A 103 14.35 -4.42 -2.57
N ARG A 104 14.04 -3.63 -3.59
CA ARG A 104 14.59 -2.28 -3.80
C ARG A 104 13.42 -1.31 -3.72
N VAL A 105 13.29 -0.61 -2.59
CA VAL A 105 12.22 0.37 -2.37
C VAL A 105 12.79 1.76 -2.64
N PRO A 106 12.20 2.59 -3.53
CA PRO A 106 12.68 3.95 -3.75
C PRO A 106 12.79 4.74 -2.44
N VAL A 107 13.85 5.54 -2.29
CA VAL A 107 14.02 6.46 -1.15
C VAL A 107 13.05 7.63 -1.28
N GLN A 108 12.86 8.13 -2.50
CA GLN A 108 11.88 9.17 -2.80
C GLN A 108 10.56 8.52 -3.19
N GLY A 109 9.51 8.83 -2.45
CA GLY A 109 8.14 8.42 -2.75
C GLY A 109 7.41 9.44 -3.61
N PRO A 110 6.16 9.17 -3.97
CA PRO A 110 5.29 10.17 -4.58
C PRO A 110 5.03 11.32 -3.60
N GLN A 111 4.71 12.50 -4.14
CA GLN A 111 4.48 13.72 -3.34
C GLN A 111 3.40 13.51 -2.27
N HIS A 112 2.33 12.79 -2.63
CA HIS A 112 1.29 12.37 -1.71
C HIS A 112 1.28 10.85 -1.64
N PHE A 113 1.61 10.31 -0.47
CA PHE A 113 1.59 8.88 -0.21
C PHE A 113 0.81 8.57 1.06
N ARG A 114 -0.17 7.67 1.01
CA ARG A 114 -0.87 7.20 2.22
C ARG A 114 -1.24 5.73 2.10
N THR A 115 -1.30 5.05 3.23
CA THR A 115 -1.76 3.67 3.35
C THR A 115 -2.96 3.59 4.28
N TYR A 116 -3.88 2.66 4.01
CA TYR A 116 -5.08 2.48 4.80
C TYR A 116 -5.42 1.01 4.96
N LYS A 117 -5.62 0.60 6.20
CA LYS A 117 -6.02 -0.77 6.56
C LYS A 117 -7.42 -0.78 7.16
N LEU A 118 -8.36 -1.45 6.48
CA LEU A 118 -9.72 -1.68 6.97
C LEU A 118 -9.87 -3.13 7.41
N SER A 119 -10.17 -3.31 8.69
CA SER A 119 -10.37 -4.58 9.37
C SER A 119 -11.42 -4.41 10.47
N LYS A 120 -11.98 -5.50 11.01
CA LYS A 120 -13.03 -5.39 12.03
C LYS A 120 -12.46 -4.90 13.36
N ARG A 121 -11.26 -5.37 13.70
CA ARG A 121 -10.47 -4.89 14.82
C ARG A 121 -9.28 -4.10 14.30
N PHE A 122 -8.91 -3.04 15.01
CA PHE A 122 -7.81 -2.16 14.57
C PHE A 122 -6.46 -2.86 14.54
N ASP A 123 -6.11 -3.54 15.63
CA ASP A 123 -4.81 -4.17 15.82
C ASP A 123 -4.95 -5.70 15.71
N GLU A 124 -3.89 -6.34 15.22
CA GLU A 124 -3.80 -7.81 15.06
C GLU A 124 -5.03 -8.40 14.34
N ASP A 125 -5.39 -7.82 13.19
CA ASP A 125 -6.48 -8.33 12.35
C ASP A 125 -6.05 -8.35 10.88
N ILE A 126 -6.64 -9.24 10.11
CA ILE A 126 -6.40 -9.37 8.68
C ILE A 126 -7.29 -8.38 7.94
N SER A 127 -6.71 -7.68 6.97
CA SER A 127 -7.41 -6.70 6.16
C SER A 127 -8.59 -7.31 5.40
N ALA A 128 -9.74 -6.65 5.47
CA ALA A 128 -10.78 -6.75 4.45
C ALA A 128 -10.35 -5.94 3.22
N VAL A 129 -9.83 -4.73 3.42
CA VAL A 129 -9.26 -3.87 2.38
C VAL A 129 -7.96 -3.28 2.89
N CYS A 130 -6.88 -3.45 2.14
CA CYS A 130 -5.64 -2.73 2.37
C CYS A 130 -5.36 -1.88 1.13
N ALA A 131 -5.28 -0.57 1.29
CA ALA A 131 -5.10 0.37 0.19
C ALA A 131 -3.79 1.13 0.35
N ALA A 132 -3.16 1.46 -0.77
CA ALA A 132 -2.10 2.45 -0.81
C ALA A 132 -2.30 3.34 -2.02
N PHE A 133 -2.13 4.64 -1.81
CA PHE A 133 -2.28 5.67 -2.83
C PHE A 133 -0.99 6.47 -2.90
N GLY A 134 -0.41 6.54 -4.10
CA GLY A 134 0.71 7.38 -4.43
C GLY A 134 0.33 8.32 -5.57
N ILE A 135 0.34 9.64 -5.34
CA ILE A 135 -0.01 10.64 -6.34
C ILE A 135 1.05 11.74 -6.36
N THR A 136 1.45 12.17 -7.56
CA THR A 136 2.29 13.35 -7.78
C THR A 136 1.46 14.45 -8.43
N VAL A 137 1.48 15.66 -7.87
CA VAL A 137 0.76 16.82 -8.36
C VAL A 137 1.74 17.95 -8.69
N GLU A 138 1.70 18.42 -9.92
CA GLU A 138 2.49 19.56 -10.40
C GLU A 138 1.56 20.63 -10.94
N ASN A 139 1.69 21.85 -10.43
CA ASN A 139 0.83 22.98 -10.81
C ASN A 139 -0.69 22.67 -10.69
N GLY A 140 -1.06 21.91 -9.65
CA GLY A 140 -2.44 21.50 -9.39
C GLY A 140 -2.95 20.35 -10.27
N ILE A 141 -2.13 19.79 -11.16
CA ILE A 141 -2.48 18.68 -12.05
C ILE A 141 -1.79 17.39 -11.58
N VAL A 142 -2.53 16.28 -11.55
CA VAL A 142 -1.97 14.95 -11.26
C VAL A 142 -1.10 14.51 -12.43
N THR A 143 0.21 14.37 -12.23
CA THR A 143 1.16 13.92 -13.27
C THR A 143 1.44 12.43 -13.21
N ALA A 144 1.27 11.81 -12.04
CA ALA A 144 1.38 10.37 -11.85
C ALA A 144 0.44 9.89 -10.74
N ALA A 145 -0.14 8.71 -10.92
CA ALA A 145 -0.92 8.02 -9.92
C ALA A 145 -0.57 6.53 -9.91
N CYS A 146 -0.29 5.98 -8.73
CA CYS A 146 -0.17 4.55 -8.48
C CYS A 146 -1.06 4.20 -7.28
N ILE A 147 -2.09 3.42 -7.53
CA ILE A 147 -3.12 3.06 -6.56
C ILE A 147 -3.18 1.54 -6.50
N ALA A 148 -2.87 0.96 -5.35
CA ALA A 148 -2.81 -0.49 -5.20
C ALA A 148 -3.66 -0.97 -4.03
N PHE A 149 -4.22 -2.18 -4.20
CA PHE A 149 -5.10 -2.79 -3.21
C PHE A 149 -4.74 -4.25 -2.93
N GLY A 150 -4.87 -4.62 -1.65
CA GLY A 150 -4.98 -5.98 -1.16
C GLY A 150 -6.41 -6.25 -0.66
N GLY A 151 -6.87 -7.50 -0.80
CA GLY A 151 -8.21 -7.95 -0.42
C GLY A 151 -9.32 -7.59 -1.40
N MET A 152 -8.97 -6.99 -2.55
CA MET A 152 -9.92 -6.56 -3.58
C MET A 152 -9.96 -7.46 -4.81
N ALA A 153 -8.95 -8.31 -5.01
CA ALA A 153 -8.83 -9.23 -6.14
C ALA A 153 -8.10 -10.53 -5.74
N ALA A 154 -7.93 -11.40 -6.72
CA ALA A 154 -7.18 -12.65 -6.61
C ALA A 154 -5.67 -12.46 -6.35
N THR A 155 -5.14 -11.25 -6.55
CA THR A 155 -3.76 -10.84 -6.27
C THR A 155 -3.76 -9.40 -5.75
N PRO A 156 -2.72 -8.95 -5.04
CA PRO A 156 -2.48 -7.53 -4.86
C PRO A 156 -2.23 -6.91 -6.24
N LYS A 157 -2.99 -5.88 -6.61
CA LYS A 157 -2.87 -5.25 -7.93
C LYS A 157 -3.26 -3.78 -7.93
N ARG A 158 -2.81 -3.08 -8.96
CA ARG A 158 -3.14 -1.68 -9.23
C ARG A 158 -4.58 -1.48 -9.70
N ALA A 159 -5.09 -0.28 -9.47
CA ALA A 159 -6.40 0.21 -9.90
C ALA A 159 -6.22 1.11 -11.14
N VAL A 160 -5.89 0.50 -12.28
CA VAL A 160 -5.46 1.22 -13.48
C VAL A 160 -6.55 2.17 -13.99
N LEU A 161 -7.83 1.77 -13.93
CA LEU A 161 -8.91 2.65 -14.38
C LEU A 161 -9.06 3.87 -13.46
N ALA A 162 -8.89 3.69 -12.15
CA ALA A 162 -8.84 4.81 -11.21
C ALA A 162 -7.61 5.70 -11.46
N GLU A 163 -6.42 5.14 -11.69
CA GLU A 163 -5.20 5.90 -12.01
C GLU A 163 -5.38 6.75 -13.29
N ASP A 164 -5.96 6.18 -14.34
CA ASP A 164 -6.25 6.86 -15.62
C ASP A 164 -7.28 7.97 -15.46
N ALA A 165 -8.28 7.79 -14.59
CA ALA A 165 -9.29 8.80 -14.30
C ALA A 165 -8.71 10.03 -13.56
N LEU A 166 -7.58 9.87 -12.88
CA LEU A 166 -6.91 10.94 -12.12
C LEU A 166 -5.81 11.62 -12.94
N THR A 167 -5.01 10.85 -13.68
CA THR A 167 -3.83 11.36 -14.40
C THR A 167 -4.22 12.41 -15.45
N GLY A 168 -3.47 13.52 -15.47
CA GLY A 168 -3.73 14.66 -16.35
C GLY A 168 -4.93 15.51 -15.94
N LYS A 169 -5.54 15.27 -14.78
CA LYS A 169 -6.67 16.06 -14.25
C LYS A 169 -6.25 16.93 -13.06
N PRO A 170 -6.98 18.01 -12.78
CA PRO A 170 -6.75 18.80 -11.57
C PRO A 170 -6.98 17.97 -10.29
N TRP A 171 -6.15 18.13 -9.26
CA TRP A 171 -6.34 17.45 -7.98
C TRP A 171 -7.42 18.13 -7.12
N ASN A 172 -8.68 17.91 -7.49
CA ASN A 172 -9.85 18.48 -6.82
C ASN A 172 -10.93 17.43 -6.52
N GLU A 173 -12.00 17.84 -5.85
CA GLU A 173 -13.06 16.92 -5.42
C GLU A 173 -13.72 16.18 -6.58
N ALA A 174 -13.97 16.87 -7.69
CA ALA A 174 -14.62 16.28 -8.86
C ALA A 174 -13.76 15.15 -9.45
N THR A 175 -12.45 15.40 -9.57
CA THR A 175 -11.48 14.39 -10.02
C THR A 175 -11.39 13.22 -9.04
N ALA A 176 -11.33 13.47 -7.73
CA ALA A 176 -11.34 12.41 -6.72
C ALA A 176 -12.59 11.53 -6.84
N ARG A 177 -13.77 12.12 -7.01
CA ARG A 177 -15.04 11.39 -7.22
C ARG A 177 -15.06 10.61 -8.54
N ALA A 178 -14.45 11.12 -9.60
CA ALA A 178 -14.29 10.39 -10.86
C ALA A 178 -13.41 9.14 -10.66
N GLY A 179 -12.29 9.28 -9.94
CA GLY A 179 -11.46 8.15 -9.55
C GLY A 179 -12.21 7.12 -8.71
N MET A 180 -13.05 7.54 -7.77
CA MET A 180 -13.91 6.63 -6.99
C MET A 180 -14.85 5.81 -7.87
N ALA A 181 -15.46 6.45 -8.88
CA ALA A 181 -16.37 5.77 -9.81
C ALA A 181 -15.62 4.78 -10.70
N ALA A 182 -14.44 5.16 -11.20
CA ALA A 182 -13.59 4.28 -12.02
C ALA A 182 -13.08 3.07 -11.24
N LEU A 183 -12.71 3.25 -9.96
CA LEU A 183 -12.27 2.18 -9.06
C LEU A 183 -13.26 1.02 -8.98
N GLY A 184 -14.57 1.29 -9.09
CA GLY A 184 -15.62 0.27 -9.09
C GLY A 184 -15.53 -0.72 -10.25
N GLN A 185 -14.76 -0.40 -11.29
CA GLN A 185 -14.54 -1.24 -12.48
C GLN A 185 -13.21 -1.99 -12.43
N ASP A 186 -12.27 -1.60 -11.56
CA ASP A 186 -10.98 -2.27 -11.42
C ASP A 186 -11.07 -3.62 -10.69
N TYR A 187 -12.09 -3.80 -9.85
CA TYR A 187 -12.18 -4.90 -8.90
C TYR A 187 -13.54 -5.58 -8.87
N THR A 188 -13.54 -6.88 -8.58
CA THR A 188 -14.74 -7.66 -8.27
C THR A 188 -14.49 -8.47 -7.00
N PRO A 189 -14.56 -7.82 -5.81
CA PRO A 189 -14.17 -8.45 -4.56
C PRO A 189 -15.13 -9.56 -4.15
N LEU A 190 -14.62 -10.53 -3.38
CA LEU A 190 -15.42 -11.61 -2.82
C LEU A 190 -16.11 -11.19 -1.52
N THR A 191 -17.24 -11.84 -1.23
CA THR A 191 -17.85 -11.82 0.11
C THR A 191 -17.28 -12.97 0.93
N ASP A 192 -16.84 -12.69 2.16
CA ASP A 192 -16.43 -13.70 3.13
C ASP A 192 -16.82 -13.30 4.55
N MET A 193 -16.37 -14.08 5.54
CA MET A 193 -16.64 -13.77 6.94
C MET A 193 -16.07 -12.43 7.40
N ARG A 194 -15.08 -11.84 6.71
CA ARG A 194 -14.45 -10.56 7.10
C ARG A 194 -15.30 -9.38 6.66
N ALA A 195 -15.75 -9.39 5.40
CA ALA A 195 -16.59 -8.35 4.82
C ALA A 195 -17.31 -8.83 3.57
N THR A 196 -18.45 -8.20 3.27
CA THR A 196 -19.16 -8.38 2.00
C THR A 196 -18.41 -7.68 0.86
N ALA A 197 -18.62 -8.16 -0.37
CA ALA A 197 -18.11 -7.53 -1.58
C ALA A 197 -18.51 -6.05 -1.67
N ASP A 198 -19.77 -5.73 -1.35
CA ASP A 198 -20.27 -4.35 -1.32
C ASP A 198 -19.54 -3.48 -0.27
N TYR A 199 -19.29 -4.00 0.94
CA TYR A 199 -18.52 -3.27 1.94
C TYR A 199 -17.08 -3.00 1.46
N ARG A 200 -16.45 -4.00 0.82
CA ARG A 200 -15.09 -3.86 0.27
C ARG A 200 -15.04 -2.79 -0.81
N SER A 201 -15.93 -2.83 -1.80
CA SER A 201 -16.01 -1.84 -2.89
C SER A 201 -16.28 -0.43 -2.39
N ARG A 202 -17.28 -0.26 -1.50
CA ARG A 202 -17.59 1.05 -0.91
C ARG A 202 -16.45 1.58 -0.05
N GLY A 203 -15.83 0.70 0.76
CA GLY A 203 -14.67 1.03 1.58
C GLY A 203 -13.50 1.53 0.73
N ALA A 204 -13.15 0.80 -0.33
CA ALA A 204 -12.06 1.16 -1.23
C ALA A 204 -12.28 2.53 -1.91
N ALA A 205 -13.49 2.80 -2.41
CA ALA A 205 -13.83 4.11 -2.98
C ALA A 205 -13.76 5.24 -1.92
N ASN A 206 -14.31 5.01 -0.72
CA ASN A 206 -14.27 6.01 0.34
C ASN A 206 -12.85 6.30 0.84
N LEU A 207 -11.94 5.33 0.78
CA LEU A 207 -10.53 5.54 1.10
C LEU A 207 -9.84 6.50 0.11
N LEU A 208 -10.18 6.44 -1.19
CA LEU A 208 -9.68 7.43 -2.15
C LEU A 208 -10.21 8.84 -1.84
N TYR A 209 -11.49 8.95 -1.44
CA TYR A 209 -12.04 10.23 -1.01
C TYR A 209 -11.35 10.77 0.25
N ARG A 210 -11.10 9.90 1.22
CA ARG A 210 -10.33 10.22 2.42
C ARG A 210 -8.92 10.69 2.07
N PHE A 211 -8.24 9.99 1.16
CA PHE A 211 -6.92 10.38 0.68
C PHE A 211 -6.92 11.79 0.08
N TRP A 212 -7.92 12.13 -0.73
CA TRP A 212 -8.09 13.49 -1.23
C TRP A 212 -8.33 14.52 -0.11
N LEU A 213 -9.19 14.22 0.88
CA LEU A 213 -9.41 15.11 2.02
C LEU A 213 -8.13 15.39 2.81
N GLU A 214 -7.25 14.41 2.93
CA GLU A 214 -5.98 14.49 3.67
C GLU A 214 -4.84 15.17 2.88
N THR A 215 -4.99 15.34 1.57
CA THR A 215 -3.91 15.82 0.68
C THR A 215 -4.28 17.05 -0.16
N ARG A 216 -5.55 17.48 -0.14
CA ARG A 216 -6.00 18.71 -0.79
C ARG A 216 -5.40 19.96 -0.15
N ASP A 217 -5.44 21.07 -0.88
CA ASP A 217 -5.17 22.38 -0.32
C ASP A 217 -6.09 22.69 0.86
N GLY A 218 -5.51 23.14 1.98
CA GLY A 218 -6.25 23.37 3.22
C GLY A 218 -6.70 22.09 3.93
N ALA A 219 -6.03 20.95 3.71
CA ALA A 219 -6.24 19.74 4.49
C ALA A 219 -6.12 20.02 6.00
N LEU A 220 -7.00 19.39 6.78
CA LEU A 220 -6.96 19.52 8.24
C LEU A 220 -5.72 18.79 8.78
N PRO A 221 -5.06 19.33 9.82
CA PRO A 221 -3.98 18.63 10.51
C PRO A 221 -4.46 17.28 11.06
N ALA A 222 -3.58 16.27 11.03
CA ALA A 222 -3.92 14.92 11.49
C ALA A 222 -4.48 14.89 12.93
N ALA A 223 -3.97 15.73 13.83
CA ALA A 223 -4.43 15.84 15.21
C ALA A 223 -5.92 16.24 15.36
N MET A 224 -6.51 16.90 14.35
CA MET A 224 -7.92 17.31 14.37
C MET A 224 -8.87 16.23 13.85
N VAL A 225 -8.35 15.22 13.15
CA VAL A 225 -9.16 14.22 12.42
C VAL A 225 -8.81 12.78 12.79
N ASN A 226 -7.75 12.57 13.56
CA ASN A 226 -7.28 11.27 13.98
C ASN A 226 -7.12 11.23 15.51
N VAL A 227 -8.01 10.50 16.17
CA VAL A 227 -8.00 10.27 17.63
C VAL A 227 -6.74 9.59 18.14
N ARG A 228 -5.93 8.98 17.26
CA ARG A 228 -4.64 8.36 17.58
C ARG A 228 -3.45 9.28 17.33
N ALA A 229 -3.65 10.43 16.69
CA ALA A 229 -2.60 11.41 16.42
C ALA A 229 -2.35 12.35 17.62
N ILE A 230 -3.17 12.28 18.67
CA ILE A 230 -2.90 12.98 19.93
C ILE A 230 -1.82 12.18 20.68
N GLY A 231 -0.62 12.76 20.81
CA GLY A 231 0.43 12.17 21.62
C GLY A 231 -0.05 11.97 23.06
N ALA A 232 0.33 10.86 23.70
CA ALA A 232 0.10 10.69 25.12
C ALA A 232 0.85 11.81 25.89
N GLY A 233 0.12 12.86 26.27
CA GLY A 233 0.66 14.03 26.98
C GLY A 233 0.57 15.36 26.23
N GLU A 234 0.11 15.40 24.97
CA GLU A 234 -0.12 16.66 24.26
C GLU A 234 -1.55 17.14 24.50
N THR A 235 -1.71 18.14 25.37
CA THR A 235 -2.97 18.87 25.51
C THR A 235 -3.17 19.75 24.29
N VAL A 236 -4.26 19.49 23.56
CA VAL A 236 -4.78 20.41 22.55
C VAL A 236 -5.17 21.70 23.27
N SER A 237 -4.38 22.76 23.08
CA SER A 237 -4.80 24.09 23.52
C SER A 237 -6.03 24.49 22.69
N ALA A 238 -7.13 24.76 23.38
CA ALA A 238 -8.37 25.26 22.80
C ALA A 238 -8.22 26.69 22.25
#